data_AF-A0A401LER6-F1
#
_entry.id   AF-A0A401LER6-F1
#
_cell.length_a   1.000
_cell.length_b   1.000
_cell.length_c   1.000
_cell.angle_alpha   90.00
_cell.angle_beta   90.00
_cell.angle_gamma   90.00
#
_symmetry.space_group_name_H-M   'P 1'
#
loop_
_entity.id
_entity.type
_entity.pdbx_description
1 polymer ?
#
loop_
_entity_poly.entity_id
_entity_poly.type
_entity_poly.pdbx_seq_one_letter_code
_entity_poly.pdbx_strand_id
1 'polypeptide(L)'
;MAARDEKNRKRNQSGSYYTYGNVAYELQPDYTPYRVREEEEERRREAARIAKEAERENKVSFAKMVGVAIMLFIGCIAFMGMHVMVDQAEVSLRREKSKLEDLKSANAILEAELTEQLDMDYIKQEATERLGMSEPQPYQVVYINVPKQSYTVQHDTEETTAETSLVDRILDFFKKD
;
A
#
# COMPACT_ATOMS: atom_id res chain seq x y z
N MET A 1 49.38 14.01 -11.45
CA MET A 1 50.34 13.04 -12.01
C MET A 1 49.55 11.90 -12.61
N ALA A 2 49.38 11.92 -13.93
CA ALA A 2 48.58 10.96 -14.68
C ALA A 2 49.49 9.84 -15.20
N ALA A 3 49.32 8.63 -14.69
CA ALA A 3 49.96 7.44 -15.24
C ALA A 3 49.10 6.92 -16.40
N ARG A 4 49.63 7.08 -17.62
CA ARG A 4 49.10 6.51 -18.86
C ARG A 4 49.35 5.01 -18.84
N ASP A 5 48.28 4.22 -18.92
CA ASP A 5 48.38 2.78 -19.06
C ASP A 5 48.36 2.44 -20.57
N GLU A 6 49.56 2.18 -21.09
CA GLU A 6 49.86 2.00 -22.51
C GLU A 6 49.56 0.55 -22.92
N LYS A 7 48.33 0.30 -23.40
CA LYS A 7 47.94 -1.02 -23.95
C LYS A 7 48.54 -1.26 -25.33
N ASN A 8 49.79 -1.71 -25.31
CA ASN A 8 50.35 -2.87 -26.00
C ASN A 8 49.67 -3.29 -27.32
N ARG A 9 50.10 -2.66 -28.42
CA ARG A 9 49.69 -2.98 -29.80
C ARG A 9 50.58 -4.08 -30.37
N LYS A 10 50.18 -5.35 -30.24
CA LYS A 10 50.86 -6.48 -30.89
C LYS A 10 50.71 -6.38 -32.41
N ARG A 11 51.77 -5.93 -33.08
CA ARG A 11 51.97 -6.08 -34.53
C ARG A 11 52.49 -7.49 -34.79
N ASN A 12 51.65 -8.34 -35.37
CA ASN A 12 52.11 -9.59 -35.96
C ASN A 12 52.79 -9.27 -37.29
N GLN A 13 54.11 -9.40 -37.34
CA GLN A 13 54.89 -9.35 -38.56
C GLN A 13 55.75 -10.61 -38.61
N SER A 14 55.14 -11.74 -38.97
CA SER A 14 55.89 -12.93 -39.37
C SER A 14 56.36 -12.72 -40.80
N GLY A 15 57.62 -12.30 -40.96
CA GLY A 15 58.32 -12.39 -42.23
C GLY A 15 58.78 -13.83 -42.44
N SER A 16 58.08 -14.57 -43.30
CA SER A 16 58.53 -15.88 -43.75
C SER A 16 59.69 -15.70 -44.75
N TYR A 17 60.86 -16.21 -44.38
CA TYR A 17 62.04 -16.25 -45.24
C TYR A 17 61.96 -17.51 -46.11
N TYR A 18 61.60 -17.35 -47.38
CA TYR A 18 61.51 -18.48 -48.31
C TYR A 18 62.90 -18.86 -48.84
N THR A 19 63.39 -20.01 -48.38
CA THR A 19 64.56 -20.70 -48.93
C THR A 19 64.07 -21.67 -49.99
N TYR A 20 64.47 -21.46 -51.25
CA TYR A 20 64.05 -22.27 -52.39
C TYR A 20 65.10 -23.37 -52.66
N GLY A 21 64.77 -24.60 -52.29
CA GLY A 21 65.58 -25.79 -52.55
C GLY A 21 64.69 -27.01 -52.74
N ASN A 22 64.75 -27.61 -53.94
CA ASN A 22 64.19 -28.91 -54.33
C ASN A 22 62.64 -28.98 -54.43
N VAL A 23 62.12 -28.23 -55.40
CA VAL A 23 60.97 -28.54 -56.29
C VAL A 23 59.90 -29.55 -55.80
N ALA A 24 58.88 -29.00 -55.14
CA ALA A 24 57.50 -29.19 -55.56
C ALA A 24 56.89 -27.78 -55.69
N TYR A 25 56.24 -27.48 -56.82
CA TYR A 25 55.54 -26.20 -56.97
C TYR A 25 54.51 -26.09 -55.84
N GLU A 26 54.58 -25.01 -55.06
CA GLU A 26 53.46 -24.65 -54.18
C GLU A 26 52.22 -24.59 -55.07
N LEU A 27 51.23 -25.43 -54.77
CA LEU A 27 49.98 -25.47 -55.48
C LEU A 27 49.46 -24.03 -55.54
N GLN A 28 49.36 -23.47 -56.76
CA GLN A 28 48.80 -22.12 -56.94
C GLN A 28 47.50 -22.07 -56.13
N PRO A 29 47.28 -21.04 -55.29
CA PRO A 29 46.02 -20.92 -54.58
C PRO A 29 44.92 -21.01 -55.62
N ASP A 30 44.02 -21.98 -55.47
CA ASP A 30 42.93 -22.23 -56.41
C ASP A 30 42.33 -20.88 -56.80
N TYR A 31 42.34 -20.57 -58.10
CA TYR A 31 41.75 -19.35 -58.62
C TYR A 31 40.25 -19.43 -58.33
N THR A 32 39.85 -18.99 -57.14
CA THR A 32 38.46 -18.70 -56.85
C THR A 32 38.10 -17.51 -57.72
N PRO A 33 37.14 -17.64 -58.64
CA PRO A 33 36.77 -16.54 -59.53
C PRO A 33 36.42 -15.32 -58.67
N TYR A 34 36.93 -14.15 -59.06
CA TYR A 34 36.80 -12.89 -58.31
C TYR A 34 35.36 -12.61 -57.84
N ARG A 35 34.36 -13.03 -58.63
CA ARG A 35 32.93 -12.98 -58.29
C ARG A 35 32.54 -13.70 -57.00
N VAL A 36 33.10 -14.88 -56.72
CA VAL A 36 32.76 -15.66 -55.50
C VAL A 36 33.29 -14.96 -54.25
N ARG A 37 34.46 -14.30 -54.34
CA ARG A 37 35.04 -13.52 -53.24
C ARG A 37 34.29 -12.21 -53.00
N GLU A 38 33.87 -11.52 -54.06
CA GLU A 38 33.01 -10.34 -53.94
C GLU A 38 31.66 -10.69 -53.30
N GLU A 39 31.01 -11.77 -53.74
CA GLU A 39 29.75 -12.26 -53.16
C GLU A 39 29.88 -12.69 -51.69
N GLU A 40 31.01 -13.28 -51.28
CA GLU A 40 31.27 -13.58 -49.86
C GLU A 40 31.55 -12.33 -49.02
N GLU A 41 32.26 -11.34 -49.57
CA GLU A 41 32.48 -10.06 -48.89
C GLU A 41 31.19 -9.25 -48.77
N GLU A 42 30.33 -9.25 -49.78
CA GLU A 42 29.01 -8.62 -49.74
C GLU A 42 28.10 -9.30 -48.72
N ARG A 43 28.03 -10.64 -48.71
CA ARG A 43 27.30 -11.41 -47.69
C ARG A 43 27.83 -11.14 -46.28
N ARG A 44 29.14 -10.99 -46.10
CA ARG A 44 29.75 -10.60 -44.80
C ARG A 44 29.39 -9.17 -44.40
N ARG A 45 29.36 -8.22 -45.35
CA ARG A 45 28.98 -6.83 -45.10
C ARG A 45 27.49 -6.71 -44.76
N GLU A 46 26.63 -7.46 -45.45
CA GLU A 46 25.21 -7.56 -45.16
C GLU A 46 24.95 -8.22 -43.79
N ALA A 47 25.61 -9.34 -43.50
CA ALA A 47 25.52 -9.98 -42.19
C ALA A 47 26.02 -9.06 -41.06
N ALA A 48 27.08 -8.29 -41.29
CA ALA A 48 27.58 -7.31 -40.32
C ALA A 48 26.64 -6.11 -40.14
N ARG A 49 25.91 -5.70 -41.19
CA ARG A 49 24.86 -4.68 -41.10
C ARG A 49 23.65 -5.17 -40.33
N ILE A 50 23.16 -6.37 -40.65
CA ILE A 50 22.05 -7.02 -39.94
C ILE A 50 22.40 -7.25 -38.47
N ALA A 51 23.63 -7.69 -38.17
CA ALA A 51 24.10 -7.86 -36.80
C ALA A 51 24.15 -6.53 -36.02
N LYS A 52 24.58 -5.43 -36.67
CA LYS A 52 24.57 -4.09 -36.06
C LYS A 52 23.16 -3.54 -35.85
N GLU A 53 22.23 -3.82 -36.77
CA GLU A 53 20.82 -3.46 -36.65
C GLU A 53 20.16 -4.25 -35.51
N ALA A 54 20.38 -5.56 -35.45
CA ALA A 54 19.92 -6.42 -34.34
C ALA A 54 20.52 -6.01 -32.98
N GLU A 55 21.78 -5.57 -32.93
CA GLU A 55 22.40 -5.08 -31.69
C GLU A 55 21.73 -3.78 -31.19
N ARG A 56 21.30 -2.90 -32.12
CA ARG A 56 20.55 -1.68 -31.79
C ARG A 56 19.14 -2.01 -31.32
N GLU A 57 18.46 -2.93 -32.00
CA GLU A 57 17.13 -3.38 -31.61
C GLU A 57 17.15 -4.06 -30.23
N ASN A 58 18.17 -4.88 -29.94
CA ASN A 58 18.36 -5.50 -28.64
C ASN A 58 18.62 -4.48 -27.53
N LYS A 59 19.40 -3.42 -27.79
CA LYS A 59 19.61 -2.33 -26.82
C LYS A 59 18.32 -1.55 -26.53
N VAL A 60 17.51 -1.29 -27.56
CA VAL A 60 16.21 -0.62 -27.41
C VAL A 60 15.20 -1.53 -26.69
N SER A 61 15.18 -2.82 -27.01
CA SER A 61 14.36 -3.84 -26.32
C SER A 61 14.76 -3.98 -24.86
N PHE A 62 16.07 -4.01 -24.56
CA PHE A 62 16.61 -4.01 -23.21
C PHE A 62 16.24 -2.74 -22.44
N ALA A 63 16.35 -1.57 -23.07
CA ALA A 63 15.93 -0.31 -22.45
C ALA A 63 14.42 -0.28 -22.14
N LYS A 64 13.58 -0.83 -23.01
CA LYS A 64 12.13 -0.98 -22.76
C LYS A 64 11.86 -1.94 -21.59
N MET A 65 12.55 -3.07 -21.54
CA MET A 65 12.49 -4.03 -20.41
C MET A 65 12.88 -3.37 -19.08
N VAL A 66 13.98 -2.61 -19.06
CA VAL A 66 14.42 -1.87 -17.88
C VAL A 66 13.40 -0.80 -17.49
N GLY A 67 12.81 -0.10 -18.47
CA GLY A 67 11.76 0.88 -18.23
C GLY A 67 10.51 0.27 -17.55
N VAL A 68 10.06 -0.89 -18.04
CA VAL A 68 8.93 -1.62 -17.42
C VAL A 68 9.29 -2.10 -16.01
N ALA A 69 10.50 -2.60 -15.79
CA ALA A 69 10.96 -3.02 -14.46
C ALA A 69 10.98 -1.87 -13.45
N ILE A 70 11.44 -0.67 -13.86
CA ILE A 70 11.41 0.53 -13.02
C ILE A 70 9.97 0.95 -12.72
N MET A 71 9.07 0.90 -13.70
CA MET A 71 7.65 1.22 -13.51
C MET A 71 6.99 0.28 -12.50
N LEU A 72 7.25 -1.03 -12.61
CA LEU A 72 6.78 -2.01 -11.62
C LEU A 72 7.35 -1.75 -10.23
N PHE A 73 8.63 -1.39 -10.12
CA PHE A 73 9.26 -1.10 -8.84
C PHE A 73 8.64 0.13 -8.15
N ILE A 74 8.38 1.20 -8.90
CA ILE A 74 7.67 2.39 -8.40
C ILE A 74 6.24 2.02 -7.98
N GLY A 75 5.56 1.20 -8.78
CA GLY A 75 4.24 0.67 -8.44
C GLY A 75 4.23 -0.12 -7.13
N CYS A 76 5.22 -1.00 -6.92
CA CYS A 76 5.37 -1.77 -5.68
C CYS A 76 5.61 -0.88 -4.45
N ILE A 77 6.42 0.18 -4.58
CA ILE A 77 6.66 1.13 -3.48
C ILE A 77 5.37 1.88 -3.13
N ALA A 78 4.62 2.34 -4.13
CA ALA A 78 3.34 3.02 -3.92
C ALA A 78 2.32 2.08 -3.24
N PHE A 79 2.24 0.82 -3.68
CA PHE A 79 1.36 -0.18 -3.09
C PHE A 79 1.71 -0.47 -1.63
N MET A 80 3.00 -0.66 -1.32
CA MET A 80 3.48 -0.79 0.06
C MET A 80 3.13 0.43 0.91
N GLY A 81 3.35 1.65 0.40
CA GLY A 81 3.02 2.88 1.13
C GLY A 81 1.53 3.00 1.46
N MET A 82 0.66 2.61 0.52
CA MET A 82 -0.78 2.56 0.74
C MET A 82 -1.16 1.52 1.81
N HIS A 83 -0.57 0.32 1.76
CA HIS A 83 -0.79 -0.72 2.77
C HIS A 83 -0.39 -0.26 4.17
N VAL A 84 0.78 0.37 4.33
CA VAL A 84 1.23 0.88 5.63
C VAL A 84 0.27 1.94 6.19
N MET A 85 -0.29 2.81 5.33
CA MET A 85 -1.27 3.81 5.77
C MET A 85 -2.61 3.18 6.17
N VAL A 86 -3.07 2.16 5.43
CA VAL A 86 -4.28 1.39 5.77
C VAL A 86 -4.10 0.64 7.08
N ASP A 87 -2.95 0.00 7.29
CA ASP A 87 -2.64 -0.71 8.53
C ASP A 87 -2.62 0.24 9.73
N GLN A 88 -2.06 1.46 9.57
CA GLN A 88 -2.09 2.48 10.62
C GLN A 88 -3.53 2.93 10.95
N ALA A 89 -4.38 3.11 9.94
CA ALA A 89 -5.79 3.44 10.12
C ALA A 89 -6.58 2.29 10.78
N GLU A 90 -6.24 1.04 10.49
CA GLU A 90 -6.85 -0.11 11.14
C GLU A 90 -6.43 -0.21 12.62
N VAL A 91 -5.16 0.08 12.94
CA VAL A 91 -4.67 0.09 14.33
C VAL A 91 -5.35 1.18 15.15
N SER A 92 -5.54 2.38 14.61
CA SER A 92 -6.27 3.44 15.32
C SER A 92 -7.74 3.07 15.52
N LEU A 93 -8.39 2.49 14.50
CA LEU A 93 -9.77 2.01 14.60
C LEU A 93 -9.92 0.90 15.64
N ARG A 94 -8.98 -0.05 15.68
CA ARG A 94 -8.95 -1.12 16.70
C ARG A 94 -8.80 -0.56 18.12
N ARG A 95 -7.97 0.48 18.30
CA ARG A 95 -7.82 1.15 19.61
C ARG A 95 -9.11 1.81 20.05
N GLU A 96 -9.78 2.55 19.17
CA GLU A 96 -11.06 3.18 19.51
C GLU A 96 -12.14 2.15 19.79
N LYS A 97 -12.19 1.05 19.03
CA LYS A 97 -13.09 -0.06 19.31
C LYS A 97 -12.81 -0.72 20.67
N SER A 98 -11.54 -0.96 21.00
CA SER A 98 -11.13 -1.49 22.30
C SER A 98 -11.58 -0.58 23.44
N LYS A 99 -11.36 0.73 23.33
CA LYS A 99 -11.82 1.69 24.36
C LYS A 99 -13.34 1.66 24.53
N LEU A 100 -14.08 1.52 23.44
CA LEU A 100 -15.54 1.44 23.48
C LEU A 100 -16.01 0.14 24.15
N GLU A 101 -15.36 -0.98 23.85
CA GLU A 101 -15.62 -2.26 24.52
C GLU A 101 -15.27 -2.20 26.01
N ASP A 102 -14.12 -1.61 26.37
CA ASP A 102 -13.71 -1.39 27.76
C ASP A 102 -14.74 -0.55 28.50
N LEU A 103 -15.17 0.57 27.92
CA LEU A 103 -16.16 1.45 28.52
C LEU A 103 -17.52 0.77 28.69
N LYS A 104 -17.94 -0.03 27.70
CA LYS A 104 -19.16 -0.81 27.78
C LYS A 104 -19.07 -1.90 28.85
N SER A 105 -17.93 -2.55 28.99
CA SER A 105 -17.69 -3.55 30.04
C SER A 105 -17.71 -2.91 31.43
N ALA A 106 -17.08 -1.75 31.60
CA ALA A 106 -17.10 -0.99 32.83
C ALA A 106 -18.52 -0.55 33.20
N ASN A 107 -19.31 -0.11 32.22
CA ASN A 107 -20.70 0.26 32.44
C ASN A 107 -21.55 -0.95 32.88
N ALA A 108 -21.39 -2.10 32.22
CA ALA A 108 -22.09 -3.33 32.62
C ALA A 108 -21.69 -3.81 34.03
N ILE A 109 -20.42 -3.67 34.41
CA ILE A 109 -19.96 -3.97 35.78
C ILE A 109 -20.58 -3.00 36.78
N LEU A 110 -20.59 -1.70 36.49
CA LEU A 110 -21.21 -0.68 37.34
C LEU A 110 -22.72 -0.88 37.47
N GLU A 111 -23.41 -1.27 36.40
CA GLU A 111 -24.83 -1.63 36.43
C GLU A 111 -25.06 -2.86 37.33
N ALA A 112 -24.20 -3.87 37.24
CA ALA A 112 -24.28 -5.05 38.11
C ALA A 112 -24.00 -4.70 39.58
N GLU A 113 -22.97 -3.89 39.86
CA GLU A 113 -22.64 -3.42 41.20
C GLU A 113 -23.76 -2.54 41.78
N LEU A 114 -24.34 -1.64 40.98
CA LEU A 114 -25.48 -0.83 41.39
C LEU A 114 -26.69 -1.71 41.70
N THR A 115 -26.92 -2.77 40.91
CA THR A 115 -27.99 -3.74 41.15
C THR A 115 -27.74 -4.56 42.42
N GLU A 116 -26.48 -4.90 42.71
CA GLU A 116 -26.07 -5.57 43.96
C GLU A 116 -26.21 -4.64 45.17
N GLN A 117 -25.87 -3.35 45.04
CA GLN A 117 -26.10 -2.36 46.11
C GLN A 117 -27.59 -2.03 46.29
N LEU A 118 -28.38 -2.11 45.23
CA LEU A 118 -29.85 -2.08 45.24
C LEU A 118 -30.45 -3.47 45.43
N ASP A 119 -29.72 -4.40 46.04
CA ASP A 119 -30.27 -5.69 46.38
C ASP A 119 -31.40 -5.50 47.40
N MET A 120 -32.63 -5.69 46.91
CA MET A 120 -33.85 -5.62 47.73
C MET A 120 -33.81 -6.66 48.85
N ASP A 121 -33.09 -7.78 48.67
CA ASP A 121 -32.94 -8.81 49.69
C ASP A 121 -32.02 -8.33 50.82
N TYR A 122 -30.90 -7.66 50.51
CA TYR A 122 -30.06 -7.01 51.51
C TYR A 122 -30.82 -5.95 52.31
N ILE A 123 -31.55 -5.06 51.64
CA ILE A 123 -32.37 -4.03 52.31
C ILE A 123 -33.46 -4.68 53.17
N LYS A 124 -34.13 -5.73 52.68
CA LYS A 124 -35.16 -6.47 53.44
C LYS A 124 -34.55 -7.11 54.68
N GLN A 125 -33.39 -7.75 54.56
CA GLN A 125 -32.71 -8.39 55.67
C GLN A 125 -32.28 -7.37 56.73
N GLU A 126 -31.65 -6.26 56.33
CA GLU A 126 -31.23 -5.22 57.27
C GLU A 126 -32.44 -4.53 57.94
N ALA A 127 -33.53 -4.30 57.20
CA ALA A 127 -34.77 -3.75 57.74
C ALA A 127 -35.43 -4.69 58.77
N THR A 128 -35.45 -6.00 58.52
CA THR A 128 -36.05 -6.96 59.45
C THR A 128 -35.15 -7.27 60.64
N GLU A 129 -33.84 -7.45 60.44
CA GLU A 129 -32.90 -7.86 61.49
C GLU A 129 -32.45 -6.70 62.39
N ARG A 130 -32.05 -5.54 61.80
CA ARG A 130 -31.57 -4.40 62.59
C ARG A 130 -32.68 -3.44 62.99
N LEU A 131 -33.63 -3.18 62.10
CA LEU A 131 -34.70 -2.20 62.34
C LEU A 131 -35.99 -2.84 62.86
N GLY A 132 -36.08 -4.18 62.90
CA GLY A 132 -37.25 -4.90 63.40
C GLY A 132 -38.50 -4.70 62.56
N MET A 133 -38.35 -4.29 61.29
CA MET A 133 -39.46 -4.08 60.37
C MET A 133 -40.04 -5.41 59.89
N SER A 134 -41.36 -5.49 59.82
CA SER A 134 -42.10 -6.64 59.29
C SER A 134 -42.85 -6.28 58.02
N GLU A 135 -43.12 -7.28 57.19
CA GLU A 135 -43.86 -7.10 55.94
C GLU A 135 -45.31 -6.65 56.24
N PRO A 136 -45.82 -5.60 55.57
CA PRO A 136 -47.15 -5.07 55.84
C PRO A 136 -48.25 -6.04 55.43
N GLN A 137 -49.35 -6.06 56.17
CA GLN A 137 -50.50 -6.89 55.82
C GLN A 137 -51.32 -6.27 54.68
N PRO A 138 -52.08 -7.05 53.89
CA PRO A 138 -52.77 -6.55 52.69
C PRO A 138 -53.70 -5.35 52.92
N TYR A 139 -54.30 -5.21 54.10
CA TYR A 139 -55.17 -4.08 54.45
C TYR A 139 -54.42 -2.79 54.83
N GLN A 140 -53.10 -2.86 55.03
CA GLN A 140 -52.25 -1.70 55.37
C GLN A 140 -51.67 -1.01 54.13
N VAL A 141 -51.90 -1.56 52.93
CA VAL A 141 -51.38 -1.03 51.66
C VAL A 141 -52.43 -0.12 51.02
N VAL A 142 -52.07 1.15 50.78
CA VAL A 142 -52.93 2.15 50.13
C VAL A 142 -52.28 2.61 48.82
N TYR A 143 -52.95 2.37 47.70
CA TYR A 143 -52.48 2.79 46.38
C TYR A 143 -52.89 4.24 46.08
N ILE A 144 -51.92 5.07 45.73
CA ILE A 144 -52.15 6.45 45.27
C ILE A 144 -51.98 6.52 43.75
N ASN A 145 -52.93 7.15 43.06
CA ASN A 145 -52.82 7.40 41.63
C ASN A 145 -52.06 8.70 41.40
N VAL A 146 -50.82 8.60 40.91
CA VAL A 146 -50.02 9.77 40.54
C VAL A 146 -50.37 10.19 39.11
N PRO A 147 -50.93 11.39 38.88
CA PRO A 147 -51.24 11.84 37.53
C PRO A 147 -49.94 12.10 36.74
N LYS A 148 -49.87 11.63 35.49
CA LYS A 148 -48.70 11.73 34.58
C LYS A 148 -48.47 13.15 34.02
N GLN A 149 -48.58 14.19 34.85
CA GLN A 149 -48.33 15.55 34.38
C GLN A 149 -46.82 15.80 34.35
N SER A 150 -46.20 15.33 33.27
CA SER A 150 -44.85 15.69 32.86
C SER A 150 -44.83 17.17 32.46
N TYR A 151 -44.46 18.05 33.37
CA TYR A 151 -43.98 19.38 32.99
C TYR A 151 -42.49 19.25 32.67
N THR A 152 -42.17 18.87 31.44
CA THR A 152 -40.86 19.23 30.89
C THR A 152 -40.95 20.71 30.58
N VAL A 153 -40.39 21.56 31.43
CA VAL A 153 -40.04 22.92 31.02
C VAL A 153 -38.95 22.75 29.97
N GLN A 154 -39.35 22.71 28.70
CA GLN A 154 -38.44 22.99 27.61
C GLN A 154 -38.06 24.45 27.81
N HIS A 155 -36.91 24.69 28.43
CA HIS A 155 -36.26 25.98 28.27
C HIS A 155 -36.04 26.14 26.77
N ASP A 156 -36.68 27.16 26.21
CA ASP A 156 -36.56 27.54 24.81
C ASP A 156 -35.10 27.39 24.39
N THR A 157 -34.85 26.39 23.54
CA THR A 157 -33.63 26.36 22.76
C THR A 157 -33.60 27.70 22.03
N GLU A 158 -32.70 28.57 22.45
CA GLU A 158 -32.32 29.75 21.68
C GLU A 158 -32.20 29.32 20.23
N GLU A 159 -32.97 29.99 19.38
CA GLU A 159 -32.95 29.80 17.95
C GLU A 159 -31.51 30.04 17.44
N THR A 160 -30.71 28.96 17.32
CA THR A 160 -29.53 28.97 16.44
C THR A 160 -30.01 28.98 15.00
N THR A 161 -30.51 30.14 14.62
CA THR A 161 -30.64 30.58 13.24
C THR A 161 -29.22 30.74 12.72
N ALA A 162 -28.72 29.75 11.98
CA ALA A 162 -27.72 29.86 10.89
C ALA A 162 -26.80 28.65 10.83
N GLU A 163 -27.21 27.56 10.16
CA GLU A 163 -26.26 26.68 9.46
C GLU A 163 -26.73 26.22 8.07
N THR A 164 -27.83 26.78 7.54
CA THR A 164 -28.20 26.60 6.12
C THR A 164 -27.29 27.37 5.15
N SER A 165 -26.37 28.22 5.63
CA SER A 165 -25.61 29.14 4.79
C SER A 165 -24.33 28.58 4.17
N LEU A 166 -23.73 27.51 4.73
CA LEU A 166 -22.42 27.03 4.29
C LEU A 166 -22.51 25.99 3.17
N VAL A 167 -23.46 25.06 3.26
CA VAL A 167 -23.68 24.03 2.23
C VAL A 167 -24.23 24.64 0.95
N ASP A 168 -25.16 25.60 1.06
CA ASP A 168 -25.72 26.30 -0.11
C ASP A 168 -24.67 27.12 -0.87
N ARG A 169 -23.71 27.75 -0.17
CA ARG A 169 -22.59 28.47 -0.81
C ARG A 169 -21.64 27.55 -1.57
N ILE A 170 -21.41 26.33 -1.07
CA ILE A 170 -20.56 25.33 -1.75
C ILE A 170 -21.30 24.79 -2.99
N LEU A 171 -22.61 24.59 -2.89
CA LEU A 171 -23.44 24.10 -3.99
C LEU A 171 -23.57 25.12 -5.13
N ASP A 172 -23.66 26.42 -4.80
CA ASP A 172 -23.67 27.50 -5.79
C ASP A 172 -22.32 27.67 -6.50
N PHE A 173 -21.21 27.43 -5.80
CA PHE A 173 -19.87 27.48 -6.40
C PHE A 173 -19.68 26.36 -7.44
N PHE A 174 -20.26 25.18 -7.21
CA PHE A 174 -20.13 24.03 -8.10
C PHE A 174 -21.13 24.03 -9.27
N LYS A 175 -22.17 24.87 -9.22
CA LYS A 175 -23.14 25.05 -10.32
C LYS A 175 -22.76 26.15 -11.30
N LYS A 176 -21.71 26.93 -11.01
CA LYS A 176 -21.25 28.06 -11.82
C LYS A 176 -19.99 27.71 -12.62
N ASP A 177 -20.01 26.55 -13.28
CA ASP A 177 -19.20 26.22 -14.45
C ASP A 177 -20.09 25.48 -15.47
#